data_AF-A0A7V7ZAV6-F1
#
_entry.id   AF-A0A7V7ZAV6-F1
#
_cell.length_a   1.000
_cell.length_b   1.000
_cell.length_c   1.000
_cell.angle_alpha   90.00
_cell.angle_beta   90.00
_cell.angle_gamma   90.00
#
_symmetry.space_group_name_H-M   'P 1'
#
loop_
_entity.id
_entity.type
_entity.pdbx_description
1 polymer ?
#
loop_
_entity_poly.entity_id
_entity_poly.type
_entity_poly.pdbx_seq_one_letter_code
_entity_poly.pdbx_strand_id
1 'polypeptide(L)'
;MAIIQHAAQVASTLAAIVQTRLKLAAVEMEEESLRYLTYLGLAMLALLLLFVGLVLLVFLIIVLFWDTHRIAAIAITSTAFIVAAIGTLVGVRASFRNKPKLLSFTMNELSKDLDSLQHVVHRTPEQP
;
A
#
# COMPACT_ATOMS: atom_id res chain seq x y z
N MET A 1 -41.65 -27.75 -12.49
CA MET A 1 -40.68 -28.25 -11.48
C MET A 1 -39.25 -28.35 -11.99
N ALA A 2 -39.00 -28.75 -13.25
CA ALA A 2 -37.63 -28.95 -13.79
C ALA A 2 -36.74 -27.68 -13.84
N ILE A 3 -37.31 -26.50 -14.10
CA ILE A 3 -36.53 -25.26 -14.30
C ILE A 3 -35.82 -24.79 -13.00
N ILE A 4 -36.47 -24.99 -11.85
CA ILE A 4 -35.94 -24.61 -10.53
C ILE A 4 -34.72 -25.47 -10.15
N GLN A 5 -34.71 -26.74 -10.57
CA GLN A 5 -33.60 -27.67 -10.32
C GLN A 5 -32.36 -27.30 -11.13
N HIS A 6 -32.54 -26.94 -12.41
CA HIS A 6 -31.43 -26.48 -13.26
C HIS A 6 -30.85 -25.14 -12.76
N ALA A 7 -31.69 -24.21 -12.30
CA ALA A 7 -31.24 -22.94 -11.74
C ALA A 7 -30.39 -23.13 -10.46
N ALA A 8 -30.81 -24.02 -9.55
CA ALA A 8 -30.05 -24.34 -8.34
C ALA A 8 -28.68 -24.97 -8.67
N GLN A 9 -28.62 -25.80 -9.71
CA GLN A 9 -27.40 -26.49 -10.14
C GLN A 9 -26.41 -25.54 -10.82
N VAL A 10 -26.90 -24.55 -11.57
CA VAL A 10 -26.06 -23.48 -12.12
C VAL A 10 -25.53 -22.57 -11.01
N ALA A 11 -26.37 -22.23 -10.02
CA ALA A 11 -25.95 -21.42 -8.87
C ALA A 11 -24.87 -22.11 -8.02
N SER A 12 -24.98 -23.42 -7.77
CA SER A 12 -23.96 -24.17 -7.03
C SER A 12 -22.64 -24.28 -7.81
N THR A 13 -22.72 -24.44 -9.13
CA THR A 13 -21.54 -24.48 -10.00
C THR A 13 -20.84 -23.12 -10.05
N LEU A 14 -21.60 -22.03 -10.15
CA LEU A 14 -21.06 -20.67 -10.08
C LEU A 14 -20.43 -20.37 -8.72
N ALA A 15 -21.08 -20.76 -7.63
CA ALA A 15 -20.53 -20.61 -6.29
C ALA A 15 -19.22 -21.39 -6.11
N ALA A 16 -19.14 -22.62 -6.63
CA ALA A 16 -17.92 -23.42 -6.61
C ALA A 16 -16.79 -22.77 -7.43
N ILE A 17 -17.08 -22.23 -8.61
CA ILE A 17 -16.10 -21.52 -9.45
C ILE A 17 -15.56 -20.27 -8.73
N VAL A 18 -16.46 -19.48 -8.14
CA VAL A 18 -16.09 -18.28 -7.37
C VAL A 18 -15.25 -18.65 -6.16
N GLN A 19 -15.64 -19.69 -5.42
CA GLN A 19 -14.88 -20.18 -4.25
C GLN A 19 -13.46 -20.63 -4.64
N THR A 20 -13.32 -21.29 -5.78
CA THR A 20 -12.01 -21.75 -6.29
C THR A 20 -11.13 -20.56 -6.70
N ARG A 21 -11.70 -19.56 -7.39
CA ARG A 21 -10.95 -18.35 -7.78
C ARG A 21 -10.62 -17.46 -6.59
N LEU A 22 -11.50 -17.34 -5.61
CA LEU A 22 -11.22 -16.63 -4.35
C LEU A 22 -10.10 -17.32 -3.57
N LYS A 23 -10.09 -18.66 -3.55
CA LYS A 23 -9.01 -19.42 -2.92
C LYS A 23 -7.67 -19.23 -3.64
N LEU A 24 -7.68 -19.19 -4.97
CA LEU A 24 -6.49 -18.92 -5.78
C LEU A 24 -6.01 -17.47 -5.58
N ALA A 25 -6.91 -16.50 -5.64
CA ALA A 25 -6.62 -15.08 -5.41
C ALA A 25 -6.09 -14.83 -3.98
N ALA A 26 -6.63 -15.52 -2.97
CA ALA A 26 -6.14 -15.43 -1.60
C ALA A 26 -4.70 -15.97 -1.48
N VAL A 27 -4.39 -17.08 -2.15
CA VAL A 27 -3.04 -17.67 -2.18
C VAL A 27 -2.06 -16.79 -2.96
N GLU A 28 -2.46 -16.27 -4.13
CA GLU A 28 -1.63 -15.36 -4.93
C GLU A 28 -1.33 -14.06 -4.17
N MET A 29 -2.31 -13.52 -3.42
CA MET A 29 -2.10 -12.37 -2.53
C MET A 29 -1.13 -12.68 -1.39
N GLU A 30 -1.17 -13.90 -0.84
CA GLU A 30 -0.26 -14.32 0.22
C GLU A 30 1.19 -14.49 -0.29
N GLU A 31 1.35 -15.04 -1.49
CA GLU A 31 2.63 -15.25 -2.15
C GLU A 31 3.29 -13.92 -2.57
N GLU A 32 2.50 -12.96 -3.06
CA GLU A 32 3.01 -11.64 -3.43
C GLU A 32 3.32 -10.77 -2.20
N SER A 33 2.53 -10.87 -1.13
CA SER A 33 2.72 -10.12 0.12
C SER A 33 4.07 -10.42 0.78
N LEU A 34 4.50 -11.69 0.83
CA LEU A 34 5.81 -12.06 1.36
C LEU A 34 6.96 -11.43 0.58
N ARG A 35 6.82 -11.34 -0.74
CA ARG A 35 7.83 -10.76 -1.61
C ARG A 35 7.90 -9.25 -1.46
N TYR A 36 6.76 -8.57 -1.36
CA TYR A 36 6.70 -7.14 -1.00
C TYR A 36 7.29 -6.88 0.39
N LEU A 37 7.01 -7.73 1.38
CA LEU A 37 7.55 -7.59 2.73
C LEU A 37 9.08 -7.77 2.75
N THR A 38 9.59 -8.70 1.95
CA THR A 38 11.03 -8.92 1.75
C THR A 38 11.69 -7.69 1.11
N TYR A 39 11.12 -7.17 0.02
CA TYR A 39 11.65 -5.95 -0.62
C TYR A 39 11.55 -4.74 0.30
N LEU A 40 10.48 -4.61 1.08
CA LEU A 40 10.33 -3.55 2.08
C LEU A 40 11.41 -3.66 3.16
N GLY A 41 11.65 -4.86 3.69
CA GLY A 41 12.73 -5.12 4.64
C GLY A 41 14.11 -4.77 4.07
N LEU A 42 14.37 -5.17 2.82
CA LEU A 42 15.64 -4.85 2.14
C LEU A 42 15.79 -3.34 1.91
N ALA A 43 14.71 -2.65 1.52
CA ALA A 43 14.69 -1.20 1.34
C ALA A 43 14.90 -0.46 2.68
N MET A 44 14.28 -0.92 3.77
CA MET A 44 14.50 -0.37 5.11
C MET A 44 15.96 -0.57 5.56
N LEU A 45 16.52 -1.75 5.32
CA LEU A 45 17.93 -2.04 5.62
C LEU A 45 18.86 -1.15 4.79
N ALA A 46 18.62 -1.00 3.49
CA ALA A 46 19.39 -0.12 2.62
C ALA A 46 19.32 1.34 3.07
N LEU A 47 18.13 1.82 3.43
CA LEU A 47 17.92 3.17 3.95
C LEU A 47 18.66 3.40 5.27
N LEU A 48 18.64 2.41 6.17
CA LEU A 48 19.39 2.45 7.43
C LEU A 48 20.90 2.54 7.16
N LEU A 49 21.42 1.69 6.27
CA LEU A 49 22.84 1.68 5.91
C LEU A 49 23.28 3.01 5.29
N LEU A 50 22.46 3.57 4.41
CA LEU A 50 22.67 4.88 3.80
C LEU A 50 22.68 5.98 4.87
N PHE A 51 21.71 5.96 5.79
CA PHE A 51 21.65 6.93 6.89
C PHE A 51 22.91 6.88 7.76
N VAL A 52 23.36 5.68 8.15
CA VAL A 52 24.61 5.50 8.91
C VAL A 52 25.81 6.03 8.12
N GLY A 53 25.93 5.68 6.85
CA GLY A 53 27.01 6.17 5.98
C GLY A 53 27.00 7.70 5.85
N LEU A 54 25.83 8.31 5.75
CA LEU A 54 25.67 9.76 5.69
C LEU A 54 26.10 10.44 6.99
N VAL A 55 25.73 9.89 8.16
CA VAL A 55 26.20 10.38 9.47
C VAL A 55 27.73 10.28 9.56
N LEU A 56 28.32 9.15 9.17
CA LEU A 56 29.78 8.99 9.15
C LEU A 56 30.46 10.00 8.22
N LEU A 57 29.87 10.30 7.06
CA LEU A 57 30.37 11.30 6.12
C LEU A 57 30.32 12.71 6.72
N VAL A 58 29.25 13.07 7.44
CA VAL A 58 29.19 14.34 8.19
C VAL A 58 30.28 14.40 9.25
N PHE A 59 30.43 13.34 10.04
CA PHE A 59 31.50 13.26 11.03
C PHE A 59 32.88 13.42 10.38
N LEU A 60 33.13 12.77 9.23
CA LEU A 60 34.38 12.89 8.49
C LEU A 60 34.63 14.35 8.08
N ILE A 61 33.62 15.04 7.54
CA ILE A 61 33.74 16.47 7.20
C ILE A 61 34.06 17.30 8.45
N ILE A 62 33.34 17.08 9.54
CA ILE A 62 33.56 17.82 10.79
C ILE A 62 34.98 17.59 11.31
N VAL A 63 35.46 16.35 11.35
CA VAL A 63 36.80 15.99 11.82
C VAL A 63 37.88 16.58 10.91
N LEU A 64 37.70 16.51 9.59
CA LEU A 64 38.67 16.99 8.61
C LEU A 64 38.86 18.52 8.69
N PHE A 65 37.78 19.26 8.93
CA PHE A 65 37.81 20.72 9.06
C PHE A 65 37.86 21.19 10.53
N TRP A 66 38.06 20.27 11.48
CA TRP A 66 38.04 20.58 12.91
C TRP A 66 39.16 21.51 13.32
N ASP A 67 40.37 21.42 12.75
CA ASP A 67 41.44 22.28 13.27
C ASP A 67 41.30 23.74 12.80
N THR A 68 40.88 23.94 11.55
CA THR A 68 40.93 25.25 10.88
C THR A 68 39.59 25.98 10.86
N HIS A 69 38.46 25.28 10.72
CA HIS A 69 37.14 25.89 10.45
C HIS A 69 35.97 25.15 11.11
N ARG A 70 36.09 24.80 12.40
CA ARG A 70 35.06 24.05 13.19
C ARG A 70 33.64 24.53 12.94
N ILE A 71 33.43 25.85 13.06
CA ILE A 71 32.10 26.46 12.98
C ILE A 71 31.54 26.36 11.56
N ALA A 72 32.37 26.60 10.53
CA ALA A 72 31.92 26.53 9.14
C ALA A 72 31.57 25.10 8.74
N ALA A 73 32.34 24.10 9.19
CA ALA A 73 32.05 22.69 8.91
C ALA A 73 30.69 22.26 9.47
N ILE A 74 30.39 22.65 10.71
CA ILE A 74 29.11 22.39 11.37
C ILE A 74 27.98 23.16 10.68
N ALA A 75 28.19 24.44 10.36
CA ALA A 75 27.18 25.28 9.72
C ALA A 75 26.80 24.75 8.32
N ILE A 76 27.78 24.37 7.50
CA ILE A 76 27.55 23.86 6.13
C ILE A 76 26.82 22.51 6.18
N THR A 77 27.32 21.57 7.00
CA THR A 77 26.70 20.24 7.12
C THR A 77 25.29 20.33 7.68
N SER A 78 25.06 21.16 8.71
CA SER A 78 23.72 21.39 9.28
C SER A 78 22.76 22.01 8.25
N THR A 79 23.20 23.06 7.54
CA THR A 79 22.37 23.73 6.53
C THR A 79 21.99 22.78 5.40
N ALA A 80 22.94 21.96 4.92
CA ALA A 80 22.68 20.97 3.88
C ALA A 80 21.59 19.96 4.30
N PHE A 81 21.64 19.48 5.54
CA PHE A 81 20.62 18.56 6.07
C PHE A 81 19.26 19.21 6.23
N ILE A 82 19.20 20.47 6.67
CA ILE A 82 17.94 21.22 6.78
C ILE A 82 17.30 21.38 5.41
N VAL A 83 18.07 21.74 4.39
CA VAL A 83 17.58 21.88 3.01
C VAL A 83 17.07 20.52 2.48
N ALA A 84 17.81 19.44 2.71
CA ALA A 84 17.38 18.10 2.33
C ALA A 84 16.09 17.67 3.03
N ALA A 85 15.94 17.98 4.33
CA ALA A 85 14.75 17.69 5.11
C ALA A 85 13.52 18.46 4.58
N ILE A 86 13.66 19.75 4.29
CA ILE A 86 12.59 20.57 3.69
C ILE A 86 12.20 20.01 2.31
N GLY A 87 13.17 19.70 1.45
CA GLY A 87 12.91 19.12 0.14
C GLY A 87 12.13 17.80 0.22
N THR A 88 12.51 16.93 1.16
CA THR A 88 11.82 15.65 1.40
C THR A 88 10.40 15.87 1.90
N LEU A 89 10.18 16.80 2.84
CA LEU A 89 8.84 17.14 3.34
C LEU A 89 7.93 17.67 2.25
N VAL A 90 8.45 18.54 1.36
CA VAL A 90 7.70 19.06 0.21
C VAL A 90 7.36 17.94 -0.77
N GLY A 91 8.32 17.06 -1.08
CA GLY A 91 8.11 15.91 -1.97
C GLY A 91 7.07 14.93 -1.43
N VAL A 92 7.15 14.58 -0.13
CA VAL A 92 6.15 13.74 0.54
C VAL A 92 4.77 14.39 0.49
N ARG A 93 4.67 15.68 0.82
CA ARG A 93 3.39 16.41 0.79
C ARG A 93 2.80 16.48 -0.63
N ALA A 94 3.63 16.62 -1.66
CA ALA A 94 3.20 16.58 -3.06
C ALA A 94 2.70 15.17 -3.46
N SER A 95 3.38 14.12 -3.02
CA SER A 95 2.98 12.73 -3.28
C SER A 95 1.64 12.38 -2.62
N PHE A 96 1.42 12.81 -1.37
CA PHE A 96 0.12 12.64 -0.70
C PHE A 96 -1.03 13.40 -1.38
N ARG A 97 -0.75 14.55 -2.00
CA ARG A 97 -1.77 15.34 -2.71
C ARG A 97 -2.18 14.72 -4.05
N ASN A 98 -1.33 13.86 -4.63
CA ASN A 98 -1.53 13.24 -5.94
C ASN A 98 -1.94 11.76 -5.88
N LYS A 99 -2.23 11.18 -4.71
CA LYS A 99 -2.65 9.76 -4.65
C LYS A 99 -4.07 9.57 -5.22
N PRO A 100 -4.26 8.71 -6.23
CA PRO A 100 -5.58 8.28 -6.65
C PRO A 100 -6.19 7.38 -5.58
N LYS A 101 -7.46 7.63 -5.25
CA LYS A 101 -8.26 6.89 -4.29
C LYS A 101 -8.52 5.46 -4.79
N LEU A 102 -7.53 4.55 -4.67
CA LEU A 102 -7.68 3.15 -5.08
C LEU A 102 -8.85 2.45 -4.40
N LEU A 103 -9.15 2.84 -3.16
CA LEU A 103 -10.26 2.26 -2.39
C LEU A 103 -11.61 2.90 -2.67
N SER A 104 -11.70 4.09 -3.28
CA SER A 104 -13.01 4.68 -3.57
C SER A 104 -13.72 3.99 -4.72
N PHE A 105 -12.96 3.42 -5.66
CA PHE A 105 -13.54 2.66 -6.78
C PHE A 105 -14.12 1.34 -6.26
N THR A 106 -13.34 0.58 -5.48
CA THR A 106 -13.80 -0.65 -4.81
C THR A 106 -14.96 -0.41 -3.86
N MET A 107 -14.96 0.66 -3.06
CA MET A 107 -16.08 0.94 -2.14
C MET A 107 -17.37 1.31 -2.89
N ASN A 108 -17.25 1.96 -4.04
CA ASN A 108 -18.40 2.31 -4.87
C ASN A 108 -18.97 1.08 -5.62
N GLU A 109 -18.11 0.14 -6.01
CA GLU A 109 -18.55 -1.17 -6.54
C GLU A 109 -19.20 -2.03 -5.45
N LEU A 110 -18.64 -2.07 -4.25
CA LEU A 110 -19.18 -2.86 -3.15
C LEU A 110 -20.54 -2.33 -2.65
N SER A 111 -20.74 -1.01 -2.65
CA SER A 111 -22.06 -0.42 -2.37
C SER A 111 -23.11 -0.80 -3.42
N LYS A 112 -22.74 -0.88 -4.71
CA LYS A 112 -23.67 -1.28 -5.77
C LYS A 112 -24.09 -2.75 -5.65
N ASP A 113 -23.15 -3.63 -5.28
CA ASP A 113 -23.45 -5.03 -5.05
C ASP A 113 -24.38 -5.24 -3.84
N LEU A 114 -24.18 -4.46 -2.76
CA LEU A 114 -25.06 -4.47 -1.59
C LEU A 114 -26.48 -3.99 -1.91
N ASP A 115 -26.63 -2.92 -2.70
CA ASP A 115 -27.93 -2.41 -3.13
C ASP A 115 -28.69 -3.43 -3.99
N SER A 116 -27.98 -4.15 -4.87
CA SER A 116 -28.55 -5.20 -5.71
C SER A 116 -29.05 -6.40 -4.88
N LEU A 117 -28.27 -6.81 -3.87
CA LEU A 117 -28.65 -7.89 -2.95
C LEU A 117 -29.85 -7.52 -2.07
N GLN A 118 -29.91 -6.28 -1.58
CA GLN A 118 -31.04 -5.78 -0.79
C GLN A 118 -32.33 -5.74 -1.63
N HIS A 119 -32.22 -5.39 -2.91
CA HIS A 119 -33.35 -5.40 -3.85
C HIS A 119 -33.90 -6.80 -4.15
N VAL A 120 -33.04 -7.83 -4.14
CA VAL A 120 -33.45 -9.23 -4.34
C VAL A 120 -34.14 -9.78 -3.09
N VAL A 121 -33.64 -9.47 -1.90
CA VAL A 121 -34.24 -9.92 -0.63
C VAL A 121 -35.66 -9.36 -0.44
N HIS A 122 -35.91 -8.11 -0.89
CA HIS A 122 -37.24 -7.49 -0.79
C HIS A 122 -38.27 -8.03 -1.80
N ARG A 123 -37.89 -8.90 -2.75
CA ARG A 123 -38.81 -9.55 -3.71
C ARG A 123 -39.38 -10.88 -3.23
N THR A 124 -39.29 -11.20 -1.94
CA THR A 124 -39.97 -12.36 -1.36
C THR A 124 -41.15 -11.97 -0.47
N PRO A 125 -42.23 -11.33 -0.97
CA PRO A 125 -43.53 -11.53 -0.39
C PRO A 125 -44.05 -12.88 -0.89
N GLU A 126 -44.19 -13.80 0.06
CA GLU A 126 -45.03 -14.97 -0.04
C GLU A 126 -46.27 -14.67 -0.87
N GLN A 127 -46.57 -15.51 -1.87
CA GLN A 127 -47.97 -15.75 -2.19
C GLN A 127 -48.24 -17.26 -2.38
N PRO A 128 -49.29 -17.77 -1.71
CA PRO A 128 -49.66 -19.18 -1.61
C PRO A 128 -50.27 -19.77 -2.89
#